data_AF-A0A4P1QUB2-F1
#
_entry.id   AF-A0A4P1QUB2-F1
#
_cell.length_a   1.000
_cell.length_b   1.000
_cell.length_c   1.000
_cell.angle_alpha   90.00
_cell.angle_beta   90.00
_cell.angle_gamma   90.00
#
_symmetry.space_group_name_H-M   'P 1'
#
loop_
_entity.id
_entity.type
_entity.pdbx_description
1 polymer ?
#
loop_
_entity_poly.entity_id
_entity_poly.type
_entity_poly.pdbx_seq_one_letter_code
_entity_poly.pdbx_strand_id
1 'polypeptide(L)'
;MAFRGKQMMNKVLKKVGEKGLAPRVKESLEKYIPQSKVIMGRAKRGLFAGRHIQFGNNVSEDGGNKTRRTWKPNVQEKRLFSYALDKHIRIKVTTHALRCIDKAGGIDEYLIKTPYHKMDTELGLFWKAKIEKLYEELGNKEVVFFSPEDEAKFEQGFKDLKLSEKEARKEIRRKVYAGMSKNKVIEVEHKDDQSNIEDEKSHDAPKLVPVSYVIAADKLKVGSVVSN
;
A
#
# COMPACT_ATOMS: atom_id res chain seq x y z
N MET A 1 0.66 5.61 -15.16
CA MET A 1 -0.32 5.00 -16.10
C MET A 1 -1.64 5.78 -16.25
N ALA A 2 -1.85 6.97 -15.67
CA ALA A 2 -3.09 7.76 -15.88
C ALA A 2 -3.11 8.60 -17.18
N PHE A 3 -1.94 8.93 -17.74
CA PHE A 3 -1.80 9.73 -18.98
C PHE A 3 -2.32 9.03 -20.24
N ARG A 4 -2.37 7.68 -20.23
CA ARG A 4 -2.79 6.88 -21.39
C ARG A 4 -4.28 7.06 -21.67
N GLY A 5 -5.13 7.19 -20.65
CA GLY A 5 -6.59 7.31 -20.81
C GLY A 5 -7.02 8.58 -21.54
N LYS A 6 -6.52 9.75 -21.12
CA LYS A 6 -6.85 11.04 -21.76
C LYS A 6 -6.30 11.11 -23.19
N GLN A 7 -5.10 10.59 -23.43
CA GLN A 7 -4.54 10.52 -24.78
C GLN A 7 -5.29 9.53 -25.69
N MET A 8 -5.74 8.39 -25.15
CA MET A 8 -6.57 7.42 -25.88
C MET A 8 -7.93 8.03 -26.20
N MET A 9 -8.56 8.74 -25.27
CA MET A 9 -9.80 9.46 -25.54
C MET A 9 -9.60 10.56 -26.58
N ASN A 10 -8.54 11.38 -26.47
CA ASN A 10 -8.23 12.38 -27.49
C ASN A 10 -7.99 11.74 -28.87
N LYS A 11 -7.38 10.55 -28.93
CA LYS A 11 -7.25 9.78 -30.18
C LYS A 11 -8.60 9.27 -30.69
N VAL A 12 -9.48 8.78 -29.82
CA VAL A 12 -10.84 8.33 -30.18
C VAL A 12 -11.69 9.50 -30.67
N LEU A 13 -11.70 10.62 -29.95
CA LEU A 13 -12.37 11.86 -30.34
C LEU A 13 -11.83 12.41 -31.67
N LYS A 14 -10.52 12.35 -31.88
CA LYS A 14 -9.89 12.73 -33.16
C LYS A 14 -10.28 11.79 -34.31
N LYS A 15 -10.54 10.51 -34.04
CA LYS A 15 -10.98 9.51 -35.03
C LYS A 15 -12.48 9.60 -35.37
N VAL A 16 -13.32 9.76 -34.36
CA VAL A 16 -14.79 9.77 -34.48
C VAL A 16 -15.32 11.18 -34.82
N GLY A 17 -14.52 12.22 -34.58
CA GLY A 17 -14.91 13.62 -34.70
C GLY A 17 -15.75 14.07 -33.50
N GLU A 18 -15.49 15.27 -32.98
CA GLU A 18 -16.17 15.78 -31.77
C GLU A 18 -17.70 15.87 -31.90
N LYS A 19 -18.21 15.95 -33.14
CA LYS A 19 -19.63 16.04 -33.48
C LYS A 19 -20.26 14.68 -33.83
N GLY A 20 -19.47 13.60 -33.94
CA GLY A 20 -19.94 12.28 -34.37
C GLY A 20 -20.49 11.38 -33.25
N LEU A 21 -20.25 11.73 -31.98
CA LEU A 21 -20.80 10.98 -30.85
C LEU A 21 -22.17 11.52 -30.43
N ALA A 22 -23.14 10.62 -30.25
CA ALA A 22 -24.40 10.95 -29.61
C ALA A 22 -24.15 11.54 -28.20
N PRO A 23 -24.87 12.59 -27.79
CA PRO A 23 -24.64 13.30 -26.52
C PRO A 23 -24.58 12.36 -25.30
N ARG A 24 -25.48 11.37 -25.26
CA ARG A 24 -25.54 10.36 -24.19
C ARG A 24 -24.27 9.50 -24.11
N VAL A 25 -23.69 9.15 -25.25
CA VAL A 25 -22.44 8.36 -25.29
C VAL A 25 -21.28 9.23 -24.83
N LYS A 26 -21.26 10.50 -25.22
CA LYS A 26 -20.26 11.47 -24.76
C LYS A 26 -20.30 11.65 -23.23
N GLU A 27 -21.48 11.84 -22.65
CA GLU A 27 -21.66 11.93 -21.20
C GLU A 27 -21.21 10.66 -20.47
N SER A 28 -21.50 9.49 -21.04
CA SER A 28 -21.05 8.21 -20.46
C SER A 28 -19.53 8.12 -20.44
N LEU A 29 -18.87 8.54 -21.52
CA LEU A 29 -17.42 8.51 -21.65
C LEU A 29 -16.75 9.48 -20.68
N GLU A 30 -17.28 10.71 -20.54
CA GLU A 30 -16.76 11.73 -19.64
C GLU A 30 -16.69 11.27 -18.17
N LYS A 31 -17.59 10.39 -17.72
CA LYS A 31 -17.60 9.87 -16.35
C LYS A 31 -16.37 9.02 -16.00
N TYR A 32 -15.78 8.35 -17.00
CA TYR A 32 -14.62 7.46 -16.84
C TYR A 32 -13.29 8.21 -16.99
N ILE A 33 -13.31 9.47 -17.39
CA ILE A 33 -12.10 10.25 -17.62
C ILE A 33 -11.86 11.17 -16.43
N PRO A 34 -10.66 11.12 -15.82
CA PRO A 34 -10.32 12.04 -14.75
C PRO A 34 -10.25 13.47 -15.26
N GLN A 35 -11.04 14.36 -14.64
CA GLN A 35 -10.99 15.79 -14.92
C GLN A 35 -9.91 16.45 -14.06
N SER A 36 -8.64 16.36 -14.49
CA SER A 36 -7.54 16.98 -13.74
C SER A 36 -7.47 18.50 -13.96
N LYS A 37 -8.32 19.28 -13.28
CA LYS A 37 -8.20 20.75 -13.19
C LYS A 37 -7.33 21.18 -12.00
N VAL A 38 -6.21 20.47 -11.80
CA VAL A 38 -5.32 20.71 -10.65
C VAL A 38 -4.38 21.87 -10.95
N ILE A 39 -4.66 23.01 -10.32
CA ILE A 39 -3.81 24.22 -10.43
C ILE A 39 -2.55 24.08 -9.55
N MET A 40 -2.68 23.43 -8.39
CA MET A 40 -1.61 23.39 -7.39
C MET A 40 -0.70 22.17 -7.56
N GLY A 41 0.62 22.38 -7.67
CA GLY A 41 1.58 21.27 -7.71
C GLY A 41 1.50 20.33 -6.50
N ARG A 42 1.21 20.88 -5.30
CA ARG A 42 1.02 20.09 -4.07
C ARG A 42 -0.17 19.12 -4.13
N ALA A 43 -1.23 19.45 -4.87
CA ALA A 43 -2.41 18.58 -4.98
C ALA A 43 -2.15 17.36 -5.87
N LYS A 44 -1.16 17.42 -6.78
CA LYS A 44 -0.76 16.25 -7.59
C LYS A 44 -0.14 15.11 -6.75
N ARG A 45 0.39 15.42 -5.56
CA ARG A 45 1.07 14.48 -4.66
C ARG A 45 0.22 14.07 -3.45
N GLY A 46 -0.98 14.62 -3.30
CA GLY A 46 -1.82 14.41 -2.12
C GLY A 46 -3.29 14.26 -2.47
N LEU A 47 -4.11 14.04 -1.45
CA LEU A 47 -5.55 13.84 -1.62
C LEU A 47 -6.32 15.10 -1.22
N PHE A 48 -6.83 15.84 -2.21
CA PHE A 48 -7.44 17.16 -1.99
C PHE A 48 -8.95 17.18 -2.21
N ALA A 49 -9.54 16.13 -2.80
CA ALA A 49 -10.98 15.98 -3.06
C ALA A 49 -11.60 17.23 -3.73
N GLY A 50 -11.04 17.67 -4.86
CA GLY A 50 -11.50 18.85 -5.60
C GLY A 50 -11.23 20.21 -4.93
N ARG A 51 -10.61 20.26 -3.74
CA ARG A 51 -10.28 21.52 -3.08
C ARG A 51 -9.00 22.10 -3.67
N HIS A 52 -9.10 23.31 -4.20
CA HIS A 52 -7.99 24.06 -4.78
C HIS A 52 -7.82 25.43 -4.14
N ILE A 53 -6.68 26.06 -4.40
CA ILE A 53 -6.50 27.47 -4.09
C ILE A 53 -7.52 28.27 -4.89
N GLN A 54 -8.22 29.17 -4.21
CA GLN A 54 -9.08 30.17 -4.84
C GLN A 54 -8.33 31.50 -4.88
N PHE A 55 -8.46 32.20 -6.00
CA PHE A 55 -7.93 33.54 -6.19
C PHE A 55 -9.08 34.52 -6.27
N GLY A 56 -8.92 35.69 -5.67
CA GLY A 56 -9.93 36.75 -5.72
C GLY A 56 -9.46 38.00 -5.00
N ASN A 57 -10.42 38.79 -4.53
CA ASN A 57 -10.14 40.11 -3.95
C ASN A 57 -10.68 40.18 -2.52
N ASN A 58 -10.01 40.92 -1.66
CA ASN A 58 -10.60 41.54 -0.49
C ASN A 58 -11.27 42.83 -0.94
N VAL A 59 -12.49 43.08 -0.50
CA VAL A 59 -13.21 44.32 -0.76
C VAL A 59 -13.38 45.03 0.57
N SER A 60 -12.91 46.27 0.69
CA SER A 60 -13.13 47.05 1.90
C SER A 60 -14.62 47.36 2.06
N GLU A 61 -15.11 47.29 3.30
CA GLU A 61 -16.53 47.49 3.63
C GLU A 61 -17.01 48.89 3.26
N ASP A 62 -16.27 49.93 3.63
CA ASP A 62 -16.69 51.32 3.46
C ASP A 62 -16.40 51.90 2.06
N GLY A 63 -15.23 51.57 1.50
CA GLY A 63 -14.70 52.23 0.29
C GLY A 63 -14.71 51.39 -0.98
N GLY A 64 -15.17 50.13 -0.94
CA GLY A 64 -15.15 49.23 -2.10
C GLY A 64 -13.77 48.95 -2.71
N ASN A 65 -12.68 49.33 -2.05
CA ASN A 65 -11.31 49.16 -2.51
C ASN A 65 -10.98 47.66 -2.62
N LYS A 66 -10.44 47.26 -3.78
CA LYS A 66 -10.18 45.85 -4.12
C LYS A 66 -8.70 45.52 -4.01
N THR A 67 -8.32 44.69 -3.05
CA THR A 67 -6.95 44.17 -2.89
C THR A 67 -6.90 42.69 -3.26
N ARG A 68 -5.89 42.24 -4.03
CA ARG A 68 -5.75 40.82 -4.39
C ARG A 68 -5.49 39.97 -3.15
N ARG A 69 -6.20 38.83 -3.02
CA ARG A 69 -5.97 37.84 -1.96
C ARG A 69 -6.09 36.41 -2.49
N THR A 70 -5.54 35.47 -1.73
CA THR A 70 -5.55 34.04 -2.06
C THR A 70 -6.08 33.24 -0.88
N TRP A 71 -7.01 32.31 -1.12
CA TRP A 71 -7.50 31.38 -0.10
C TRP A 71 -6.89 30.00 -0.32
N LYS A 72 -6.16 29.52 0.68
CA LYS A 72 -5.52 28.19 0.66
C LYS A 72 -6.41 27.18 1.39
N PRO A 73 -6.56 25.95 0.88
CA PRO A 73 -7.27 24.90 1.60
C PRO A 73 -6.48 24.46 2.85
N ASN A 74 -7.20 24.03 3.89
CA ASN A 74 -6.60 23.43 5.08
C ASN A 74 -6.09 22.02 4.75
N VAL A 75 -4.77 21.82 4.82
CA VAL A 75 -4.08 20.58 4.44
C VAL A 75 -3.27 20.09 5.63
N GLN A 76 -3.45 18.84 5.98
CA GLN A 76 -2.81 18.17 7.11
C GLN A 76 -2.04 16.94 6.61
N GLU A 77 -0.90 16.63 7.22
CA GLU A 77 -0.21 15.37 6.99
C GLU A 77 -0.75 14.32 7.96
N LYS A 78 -1.30 13.23 7.44
CA LYS A 78 -1.90 12.16 8.24
C LYS A 78 -1.42 10.78 7.76
N ARG A 79 -1.37 9.84 8.71
CA ARG A 79 -1.18 8.40 8.48
C ARG A 79 -2.56 7.77 8.41
N LEU A 80 -2.92 7.24 7.25
CA LEU A 80 -4.17 6.50 7.05
C LEU A 80 -3.85 5.03 6.86
N PHE A 81 -4.57 4.15 7.53
CA PHE A 81 -4.41 2.71 7.37
C PHE A 81 -5.22 2.24 6.16
N SER A 82 -4.58 1.45 5.28
CA SER A 82 -5.22 0.77 4.15
C SER A 82 -5.32 -0.70 4.50
N TYR A 83 -6.54 -1.22 4.51
CA TYR A 83 -6.85 -2.63 4.78
C TYR A 83 -6.42 -3.52 3.63
N ALA A 84 -6.65 -3.08 2.38
CA ALA A 84 -6.27 -3.85 1.20
C ALA A 84 -4.74 -4.01 1.07
N LEU A 85 -3.96 -3.06 1.58
CA LEU A 85 -2.50 -3.08 1.52
C LEU A 85 -1.83 -3.47 2.84
N ASP A 86 -2.62 -3.69 3.89
CA ASP A 86 -2.20 -3.96 5.28
C ASP A 86 -1.06 -3.02 5.75
N LYS A 87 -1.19 -1.72 5.44
CA LYS A 87 -0.14 -0.75 5.76
C LYS A 87 -0.64 0.66 5.97
N HIS A 88 0.13 1.41 6.75
CA HIS A 88 -0.08 2.85 6.92
C HIS A 88 0.50 3.64 5.75
N ILE A 89 -0.31 4.53 5.18
CA ILE A 89 0.08 5.44 4.10
C ILE A 89 0.15 6.87 4.64
N ARG A 90 1.31 7.52 4.49
CA ARG A 90 1.53 8.92 4.86
C ARG A 90 1.23 9.83 3.68
N ILE A 91 0.24 10.72 3.83
CA ILE A 91 -0.23 11.57 2.74
C ILE A 91 -0.64 12.94 3.27
N LYS A 92 -0.48 13.96 2.44
CA LYS A 92 -1.09 15.27 2.65
C LYS A 92 -2.54 15.24 2.20
N VAL A 93 -3.46 15.43 3.14
CA VAL A 93 -4.90 15.31 2.94
C VAL A 93 -5.58 16.62 3.36
N THR A 94 -6.60 17.06 2.62
CA THR A 94 -7.42 18.20 3.07
C THR A 94 -8.38 17.76 4.17
N THR A 95 -8.79 18.67 5.05
CA THR A 95 -9.80 18.35 6.09
C THR A 95 -11.13 17.87 5.48
N HIS A 96 -11.49 18.40 4.31
CA HIS A 96 -12.64 17.91 3.55
C HIS A 96 -12.46 16.45 3.09
N ALA A 97 -11.29 16.10 2.54
CA ALA A 97 -11.00 14.74 2.13
C ALA A 97 -10.99 13.76 3.32
N LEU A 98 -10.44 14.16 4.48
CA LEU A 98 -10.53 13.38 5.71
C LEU A 98 -11.98 13.08 6.09
N ARG A 99 -12.86 14.09 6.12
CA ARG A 99 -14.29 13.89 6.41
C ARG A 99 -14.95 12.95 5.40
N CYS A 100 -14.56 13.00 4.14
CA CYS A 100 -15.08 12.10 3.11
C CYS A 100 -14.58 10.66 3.28
N ILE A 101 -13.33 10.48 3.71
CA ILE A 101 -12.75 9.17 4.05
C ILE A 101 -13.51 8.56 5.23
N ASP A 102 -13.73 9.34 6.29
CA ASP A 102 -14.46 8.89 7.48
C ASP A 102 -15.90 8.50 7.12
N LYS A 103 -16.59 9.32 6.32
CA LYS A 103 -17.94 9.01 5.81
C LYS A 103 -17.96 7.76 4.93
N ALA A 104 -16.87 7.51 4.20
CA ALA A 104 -16.78 6.35 3.34
C ALA A 104 -16.45 5.06 4.11
N GLY A 105 -15.94 5.14 5.35
CA GLY A 105 -15.53 3.98 6.15
C GLY A 105 -14.04 3.63 6.06
N GLY A 106 -13.21 4.47 5.43
CA GLY A 106 -11.78 4.21 5.26
C GLY A 106 -11.23 4.69 3.92
N ILE A 107 -9.90 4.64 3.79
CA ILE A 107 -9.23 5.15 2.58
C ILE A 107 -9.52 4.28 1.35
N ASP A 108 -9.56 2.95 1.52
CA ASP A 108 -9.77 2.02 0.41
C ASP A 108 -11.20 2.14 -0.12
N GLU A 109 -12.18 2.15 0.78
CA GLU A 109 -13.58 2.37 0.43
C GLU A 109 -13.80 3.73 -0.22
N TYR A 110 -13.15 4.78 0.28
CA TYR A 110 -13.20 6.10 -0.34
C TYR A 110 -12.68 6.06 -1.79
N LEU A 111 -11.55 5.38 -2.03
CA LEU A 111 -10.95 5.30 -3.36
C LEU A 111 -11.82 4.52 -4.35
N ILE A 112 -12.45 3.43 -3.90
CA ILE A 112 -13.36 2.61 -4.72
C ILE A 112 -14.65 3.39 -5.03
N LYS A 113 -15.30 3.95 -4.00
CA LYS A 113 -16.58 4.68 -4.13
C LYS A 113 -16.44 5.97 -4.94
N THR A 114 -15.29 6.62 -4.90
CA THR A 114 -15.08 7.88 -5.62
C THR A 114 -14.95 7.62 -7.12
N PRO A 115 -15.79 8.26 -7.97
CA PRO A 115 -15.76 8.03 -9.41
C PRO A 115 -14.52 8.64 -10.07
N TYR A 116 -14.11 8.09 -11.21
CA TYR A 116 -12.90 8.48 -11.94
C TYR A 116 -12.84 9.97 -12.27
N HIS A 117 -13.95 10.58 -12.69
CA HIS A 117 -14.00 12.02 -12.99
C HIS A 117 -13.73 12.94 -11.78
N LYS A 118 -14.03 12.51 -10.54
CA LYS A 118 -13.75 13.28 -9.31
C LYS A 118 -12.34 13.03 -8.76
N MET A 119 -11.61 12.07 -9.34
CA MET A 119 -10.24 11.81 -8.96
C MET A 119 -9.29 12.75 -9.71
N ASP A 120 -8.95 13.85 -9.07
CA ASP A 120 -8.09 14.86 -9.68
C ASP A 120 -6.61 14.47 -9.69
N THR A 121 -6.23 13.55 -8.79
CA THR A 121 -4.82 13.21 -8.50
C THR A 121 -4.39 11.90 -9.18
N GLU A 122 -3.24 11.91 -9.85
CA GLU A 122 -2.62 10.71 -10.44
C GLU A 122 -2.33 9.62 -9.41
N LEU A 123 -1.92 10.02 -8.20
CA LEU A 123 -1.72 9.14 -7.06
C LEU A 123 -3.02 8.39 -6.66
N GLY A 124 -4.13 9.12 -6.63
CA GLY A 124 -5.44 8.54 -6.30
C GLY A 124 -5.90 7.53 -7.34
N LEU A 125 -5.69 7.84 -8.63
CA LEU A 125 -5.96 6.92 -9.74
C LEU A 125 -5.09 5.66 -9.65
N PHE A 126 -3.80 5.83 -9.36
CA PHE A 126 -2.87 4.71 -9.22
C PHE A 126 -3.27 3.77 -8.07
N TRP A 127 -3.60 4.33 -6.90
CA TRP A 127 -4.03 3.51 -5.77
C TRP A 127 -5.38 2.87 -5.99
N LYS A 128 -6.33 3.58 -6.61
CA LYS A 128 -7.62 2.99 -6.97
C LYS A 128 -7.43 1.74 -7.83
N ALA A 129 -6.67 1.85 -8.92
CA ALA A 129 -6.38 0.71 -9.79
C ALA A 129 -5.64 -0.43 -9.07
N LYS A 130 -4.70 -0.08 -8.18
CA LYS A 130 -3.98 -1.07 -7.37
C LYS A 130 -4.92 -1.83 -6.42
N ILE A 131 -5.81 -1.11 -5.75
CA ILE A 131 -6.76 -1.66 -4.79
C ILE A 131 -7.81 -2.51 -5.51
N GLU A 132 -8.38 -2.02 -6.61
CA GLU A 132 -9.33 -2.79 -7.44
C GLU A 132 -8.72 -4.13 -7.87
N LYS A 133 -7.47 -4.13 -8.34
CA LYS A 133 -6.75 -5.36 -8.70
C LYS A 133 -6.59 -6.33 -7.51
N LEU A 134 -6.28 -5.80 -6.32
CA LEU A 134 -6.15 -6.63 -5.12
C LEU A 134 -7.50 -7.23 -4.70
N TYR A 135 -8.60 -6.49 -4.83
CA TYR A 135 -9.94 -7.01 -4.59
C TYR A 135 -10.36 -8.05 -5.63
N GLU A 136 -10.00 -7.88 -6.91
CA GLU A 136 -10.22 -8.90 -7.95
C GLU A 136 -9.43 -10.18 -7.63
N GLU A 137 -8.16 -10.05 -7.24
CA GLU A 137 -7.31 -11.17 -6.82
C GLU A 137 -7.88 -11.86 -5.57
N LEU A 138 -8.45 -11.10 -4.62
CA LEU A 138 -9.12 -11.65 -3.44
C LEU A 138 -10.44 -12.34 -3.80
N GLY A 139 -11.22 -11.79 -4.73
CA GLY A 139 -12.48 -12.38 -5.18
C GLY A 139 -12.30 -13.66 -5.99
N ASN A 140 -11.21 -13.77 -6.74
CA ASN A 140 -10.87 -14.97 -7.50
C ASN A 140 -10.23 -16.07 -6.65
N LYS A 141 -9.91 -15.79 -5.37
CA LYS A 141 -9.46 -16.85 -4.46
C LYS A 141 -10.66 -17.69 -4.08
N GLU A 142 -10.67 -18.93 -4.54
CA GLU A 142 -11.60 -19.94 -4.06
C GLU A 142 -11.33 -20.16 -2.57
N VAL A 143 -12.30 -19.81 -1.75
CA VAL A 143 -12.28 -20.17 -0.33
C VAL A 143 -12.71 -21.64 -0.27
N VAL A 144 -11.72 -22.53 -0.37
CA VAL A 144 -11.93 -23.96 -0.18
C VAL A 144 -12.08 -24.21 1.32
N PHE A 145 -13.27 -24.64 1.74
CA PHE A 145 -13.46 -25.20 3.08
C PHE A 145 -12.88 -26.61 3.07
N PHE A 146 -11.84 -26.84 3.88
CA PHE A 146 -11.29 -28.18 4.06
C PHE A 146 -12.24 -29.02 4.93
N SER A 147 -12.29 -30.33 4.68
CA SER A 147 -12.95 -31.25 5.60
C SER A 147 -12.18 -31.28 6.93
N PRO A 148 -12.83 -31.42 8.10
CA PRO A 148 -12.14 -31.53 9.39
C PRO A 148 -11.06 -32.61 9.43
N GLU A 149 -11.23 -33.67 8.64
CA GLU A 149 -10.23 -34.73 8.50
C GLU A 149 -8.97 -34.25 7.78
N ASP A 150 -9.11 -33.43 6.75
CA ASP A 150 -7.99 -32.91 5.98
C ASP A 150 -7.25 -31.84 6.77
N GLU A 151 -7.99 -30.99 7.52
CA GLU A 151 -7.41 -30.05 8.49
C GLU A 151 -6.51 -30.77 9.51
N ALA A 152 -6.98 -31.87 10.09
CA ALA A 152 -6.20 -32.67 11.04
C ALA A 152 -4.94 -33.29 10.41
N LYS A 153 -5.02 -33.77 9.15
CA LYS A 153 -3.85 -34.27 8.41
C LYS A 153 -2.82 -33.17 8.16
N PHE A 154 -3.27 -31.97 7.77
CA PHE A 154 -2.37 -30.83 7.61
C PHE A 154 -1.70 -30.44 8.93
N GLU A 155 -2.44 -30.43 10.04
CA GLU A 155 -1.86 -30.14 11.36
C GLU A 155 -0.76 -31.12 11.77
N GLN A 156 -0.99 -32.42 11.52
CA GLN A 156 0.01 -33.46 11.78
C GLN A 156 1.24 -33.23 10.90
N GLY A 157 1.03 -33.00 9.59
CA GLY A 157 2.11 -32.68 8.66
C GLY A 157 2.94 -31.46 9.09
N PHE A 158 2.32 -30.38 9.56
CA PHE A 158 3.04 -29.20 10.06
C PHE A 158 3.81 -29.47 11.36
N LYS A 159 3.31 -30.35 12.24
CA LYS A 159 4.02 -30.75 13.47
C LYS A 159 5.29 -31.54 13.13
N ASP A 160 5.19 -32.47 12.20
CA ASP A 160 6.31 -33.30 11.75
C ASP A 160 7.37 -32.46 11.02
N LEU A 161 6.94 -31.50 10.20
CA LEU A 161 7.83 -30.57 9.50
C LEU A 161 8.59 -29.67 10.49
N LYS A 162 7.92 -29.17 11.55
CA LYS A 162 8.60 -28.43 12.62
C LYS A 162 9.58 -29.29 13.42
N LEU A 163 9.27 -30.56 13.65
CA LEU A 163 10.15 -31.49 14.35
C LEU A 163 11.41 -31.77 13.51
N SER A 164 11.26 -32.02 12.21
CA SER A 164 12.38 -32.23 11.29
C SER A 164 13.24 -30.97 11.12
N GLU A 165 12.66 -29.77 10.98
CA GLU A 165 13.42 -28.51 10.99
C GLU A 165 14.21 -28.33 12.29
N LYS A 166 13.62 -28.70 13.43
CA LYS A 166 14.28 -28.65 14.74
C LYS A 166 15.44 -29.65 14.84
N GLU A 167 15.29 -30.84 14.27
CA GLU A 167 16.33 -31.85 14.19
C GLU A 167 17.47 -31.43 13.26
N ALA A 168 17.16 -30.93 12.07
CA ALA A 168 18.13 -30.36 11.14
C ALA A 168 18.92 -29.21 11.79
N ARG A 169 18.24 -28.30 12.51
CA ARG A 169 18.92 -27.26 13.31
C ARG A 169 19.85 -27.85 14.35
N LYS A 170 19.44 -28.90 15.08
CA LYS A 170 20.29 -29.57 16.08
C LYS A 170 21.50 -30.24 15.42
N GLU A 171 21.34 -30.83 14.25
CA GLU A 171 22.44 -31.46 13.49
C GLU A 171 23.43 -30.43 12.95
N ILE A 172 22.92 -29.34 12.39
CA ILE A 172 23.75 -28.19 11.99
C ILE A 172 24.53 -27.69 13.21
N ARG A 173 23.87 -27.51 14.36
CA ARG A 173 24.52 -27.10 15.62
C ARG A 173 25.61 -28.09 16.05
N ARG A 174 25.33 -29.40 15.98
CA ARG A 174 26.31 -30.46 16.29
C ARG A 174 27.51 -30.42 15.34
N LYS A 175 27.30 -30.26 14.03
CA LYS A 175 28.39 -30.12 13.04
C LYS A 175 29.24 -28.88 13.29
N VAL A 176 28.62 -27.75 13.62
CA VAL A 176 29.32 -26.50 13.98
C VAL A 176 30.17 -26.69 15.23
N TYR A 177 29.64 -27.28 16.30
CA TYR A 177 30.42 -27.54 17.51
C TYR A 177 31.53 -28.58 17.31
N ALA A 178 31.29 -29.63 16.49
CA ALA A 178 32.32 -30.60 16.12
C ALA A 178 33.42 -29.99 15.22
N GLY A 179 33.09 -28.99 14.40
CA GLY A 179 34.06 -28.19 13.65
C GLY A 179 34.88 -27.26 14.55
N MET A 180 34.26 -26.73 15.61
CA MET A 180 34.91 -25.86 16.59
C MET A 180 36.01 -26.56 17.40
N SER A 181 35.91 -27.89 17.64
CA SER A 181 36.95 -28.64 18.35
C SER A 181 38.17 -28.98 17.49
N LYS A 182 38.03 -29.01 16.15
CA LYS A 182 39.15 -29.22 15.23
C LYS A 182 40.05 -27.98 15.11
N ASN A 183 39.51 -26.79 15.34
CA ASN A 183 40.28 -25.54 15.37
C ASN A 183 40.82 -25.18 16.77
N LYS A 184 40.62 -26.03 17.80
CA LYS A 184 41.11 -25.80 19.17
C LYS A 184 42.40 -26.57 19.50
N VAL A 185 42.96 -27.28 18.53
CA VAL A 185 44.27 -27.99 18.66
C VAL A 185 45.42 -27.17 18.06
N ILE A 186 45.13 -25.99 17.52
CA ILE A 186 46.15 -25.05 17.05
C ILE A 186 46.06 -23.82 17.96
N GLU A 187 47.16 -23.54 18.66
CA GLU A 187 47.45 -22.40 19.55
C GLU A 187 46.90 -22.49 20.99
N VAL A 188 47.75 -23.05 21.86
CA VAL A 188 47.94 -22.53 23.23
C VAL A 188 49.19 -21.63 23.17
N GLU A 189 49.12 -20.49 23.88
CA GLU A 189 50.17 -19.52 24.23
C GLU A 189 50.20 -18.19 23.44
N HIS A 190 49.44 -17.20 23.91
CA HIS A 190 50.01 -16.01 24.56
C HIS A 190 48.98 -15.27 25.42
N LYS A 191 49.51 -14.53 26.40
CA LYS A 191 48.87 -13.99 27.60
C LYS A 191 48.55 -12.49 27.45
N ASP A 192 47.65 -12.06 28.33
CA ASP A 192 47.49 -10.74 28.96
C ASP A 192 46.37 -9.78 28.50
N ASP A 193 45.69 -9.33 29.56
CA ASP A 193 44.97 -8.07 29.81
C ASP A 193 43.46 -7.90 29.57
N GLN A 194 42.81 -7.57 30.69
CA GLN A 194 41.43 -7.15 30.88
C GLN A 194 41.19 -5.72 30.38
N SER A 195 40.02 -5.43 29.79
CA SER A 195 39.13 -4.35 30.26
C SER A 195 37.84 -4.23 29.41
N ASN A 196 36.70 -4.36 30.11
CA ASN A 196 35.42 -3.62 30.01
C ASN A 196 34.89 -3.11 28.65
N ILE A 197 33.59 -3.37 28.38
CA ILE A 197 32.48 -2.39 28.46
C ILE A 197 31.16 -3.05 27.96
N GLU A 198 30.27 -3.23 28.92
CA GLU A 198 28.80 -3.01 28.97
C GLU A 198 27.82 -3.58 27.93
N ASP A 199 26.77 -4.15 28.52
CA ASP A 199 25.48 -4.56 27.97
C ASP A 199 24.75 -3.47 27.18
N GLU A 200 24.14 -3.83 26.04
CA GLU A 200 22.87 -3.23 25.64
C GLU A 200 21.80 -4.30 25.44
N LYS A 201 20.73 -4.12 26.21
CA LYS A 201 19.52 -4.93 26.25
C LYS A 201 18.81 -4.94 24.89
N SER A 202 18.38 -6.13 24.55
CA SER A 202 17.30 -6.39 23.60
C SER A 202 16.01 -5.67 24.00
N HIS A 203 15.46 -4.86 23.11
CA HIS A 203 14.06 -4.45 23.15
C HIS A 203 13.40 -4.63 21.77
N ASP A 204 12.22 -5.25 21.83
CA ASP A 204 11.17 -5.38 20.80
C ASP A 204 11.40 -6.31 19.61
N ALA A 205 11.35 -7.61 19.88
CA ALA A 205 10.88 -8.58 18.89
C ALA A 205 9.34 -8.55 18.83
N PRO A 206 8.69 -8.27 17.68
CA PRO A 206 7.23 -8.30 17.59
C PRO A 206 6.73 -9.73 17.81
N LYS A 207 5.85 -9.90 18.81
CA LYS A 207 5.11 -11.16 19.04
C LYS A 207 4.25 -11.44 17.81
N LEU A 208 4.70 -12.37 16.96
CA LEU A 208 3.92 -12.88 15.85
C LEU A 208 2.79 -13.75 16.40
N VAL A 209 1.56 -13.24 16.35
CA VAL A 209 0.35 -14.05 16.52
C VAL A 209 0.08 -14.74 15.18
N PRO A 210 -0.18 -16.06 15.13
CA PRO A 210 -0.46 -16.72 13.87
C PRO A 210 -1.82 -16.25 13.32
N VAL A 211 -1.78 -15.46 12.24
CA VAL A 211 -2.95 -15.21 11.40
C VAL A 211 -3.08 -16.42 10.48
N SER A 212 -4.03 -17.31 10.77
CA SER A 212 -4.40 -18.40 9.88
C SER A 212 -5.13 -17.83 8.66
N TYR A 213 -4.40 -17.62 7.56
CA TYR A 213 -4.97 -17.61 6.21
C TYR A 213 -3.98 -18.32 5.28
N VAL A 214 -4.40 -19.49 4.79
CA VAL A 214 -3.66 -20.27 3.79
C VAL A 214 -3.79 -19.53 2.45
N ILE A 215 -2.72 -18.87 2.03
CA ILE A 215 -2.62 -18.30 0.68
C ILE A 215 -2.15 -19.43 -0.24
N ALA A 216 -2.96 -19.70 -1.27
CA ALA A 216 -2.82 -20.74 -2.28
C ALA A 216 -1.36 -21.08 -2.64
N ALA A 217 -1.03 -22.36 -2.52
CA ALA A 217 0.28 -22.96 -2.79
C ALA A 217 0.62 -23.09 -4.29
N ASP A 218 -0.19 -22.55 -5.20
CA ASP A 218 -0.12 -22.93 -6.62
C ASP A 218 0.88 -22.13 -7.48
N LYS A 219 1.80 -21.36 -6.89
CA LYS A 219 2.79 -20.58 -7.67
C LYS A 219 4.24 -20.61 -7.18
N LEU A 220 4.61 -21.51 -6.28
CA LEU A 220 6.04 -21.73 -5.97
C LEU A 220 6.54 -22.94 -6.75
N LYS A 221 7.25 -22.68 -7.86
CA LYS A 221 8.10 -23.71 -8.47
C LYS A 221 9.15 -24.11 -7.42
N VAL A 222 9.37 -25.42 -7.29
CA VAL A 222 10.41 -26.01 -6.43
C VAL A 222 11.73 -25.25 -6.67
N GLY A 223 12.22 -24.53 -5.65
CA GLY A 223 13.51 -23.83 -5.67
C GLY A 223 13.51 -22.30 -5.59
N SER A 224 12.39 -21.60 -5.42
CA SER A 224 12.41 -20.13 -5.23
C SER A 224 12.73 -19.73 -3.78
N VAL A 225 13.87 -19.08 -3.56
CA VAL A 225 14.22 -18.40 -2.30
C VAL A 225 13.68 -16.97 -2.35
N VAL A 226 12.85 -16.58 -1.38
CA VAL A 226 12.45 -15.18 -1.16
C VAL A 226 13.16 -14.70 0.10
N SER A 227 14.09 -13.76 -0.05
CA SER A 227 14.70 -13.03 1.06
C SER A 227 13.77 -11.91 1.53
N ASN A 228 13.63 -11.76 2.85
CA ASN A 228 12.98 -10.60 3.48
C ASN A 228 13.74 -9.30 3.23
#